data_AF-A0A497IFP2-F1
#
_entry.id   AF-A0A497IFP2-F1
#
_cell.length_a   1.000
_cell.length_b   1.000
_cell.length_c   1.000
_cell.angle_alpha   90.00
_cell.angle_beta   90.00
_cell.angle_gamma   90.00
#
_symmetry.space_group_name_H-M   'P 1'
#
loop_
_entity.id
_entity.type
_entity.pdbx_description
1 polymer ?
#
loop_
_entity_poly.entity_id
_entity_poly.type
_entity_poly.pdbx_seq_one_letter_code
_entity_poly.pdbx_strand_id
1 'polypeptide(L)'
;MTNNKAIDLQKPIEFSSHAREKMLDRGATESEVKAAIRTGSPEPARKGRLMFRKNFTFNGHWRGKHYAVKQVVPVVAEEPNRLVVVTVFVYYF
;
A
#
# COMPACT_ATOMS: atom_id res chain seq x y z
N MET A 1 26.20 11.25 4.11
CA MET A 1 25.63 11.48 2.77
C MET A 1 24.47 10.52 2.62
N THR A 2 23.26 10.95 2.94
CA THR A 2 22.04 10.18 2.68
C THR A 2 21.86 10.14 1.17
N ASN A 3 22.22 9.03 0.54
CA ASN A 3 21.90 8.79 -0.86
C ASN A 3 20.39 8.83 -1.00
N ASN A 4 19.88 9.98 -1.44
CA ASN A 4 18.48 10.17 -1.80
C ASN A 4 18.23 9.49 -3.15
N LYS A 5 18.33 8.16 -3.18
CA LYS A 5 17.99 7.39 -4.36
C LYS A 5 16.47 7.35 -4.42
N ALA A 6 15.89 7.97 -5.45
CA ALA A 6 14.47 7.85 -5.73
C ALA A 6 14.13 6.36 -5.93
N ILE A 7 13.05 5.90 -5.28
CA ILE A 7 12.55 4.53 -5.44
C ILE A 7 12.21 4.28 -6.92
N ASP A 8 12.65 3.13 -7.44
CA ASP A 8 12.23 2.69 -8.77
C ASP A 8 10.84 2.04 -8.68
N LEU A 9 9.82 2.84 -8.96
CA LEU A 9 8.42 2.40 -8.95
C LEU A 9 8.08 1.46 -10.11
N GLN A 10 8.98 1.22 -11.09
CA GLN A 10 8.71 0.33 -12.21
C GLN A 10 8.91 -1.15 -11.88
N LYS A 11 9.74 -1.45 -10.88
CA LYS A 11 10.02 -2.80 -10.38
C LYS A 11 8.74 -3.64 -10.17
N PRO A 12 8.78 -4.95 -10.44
CA PRO A 12 7.70 -5.87 -10.09
C PRO A 12 7.24 -5.70 -8.63
N ILE A 13 5.93 -5.74 -8.41
CA ILE A 13 5.33 -5.68 -7.06
C ILE A 13 5.00 -7.10 -6.63
N GLU A 14 5.56 -7.51 -5.51
CA GLU A 14 5.31 -8.80 -4.87
C GLU A 14 4.68 -8.59 -3.49
N PHE A 15 3.85 -9.55 -3.07
CA PHE A 15 3.16 -9.50 -1.79
C PHE A 15 3.67 -10.61 -0.89
N SER A 16 4.12 -10.23 0.30
CA SER A 16 4.38 -11.21 1.36
C SER A 16 3.08 -11.92 1.77
N SER A 17 3.19 -13.14 2.32
CA SER A 17 2.04 -13.87 2.86
C SER A 17 1.28 -13.05 3.90
N HIS A 18 2.01 -12.32 4.76
CA HIS A 18 1.42 -11.42 5.74
C HIS A 18 0.63 -10.26 5.11
N ALA A 19 1.16 -9.65 4.03
CA ALA A 19 0.42 -8.61 3.32
C ALA A 19 -0.88 -9.15 2.71
N ARG A 20 -0.85 -10.35 2.12
CA ARG A 20 -2.05 -11.00 1.55
C ARG A 20 -3.13 -11.24 2.61
N GLU A 21 -2.75 -11.75 3.78
CA GLU A 21 -3.65 -11.90 4.93
C GLU A 21 -4.25 -10.55 5.34
N LYS A 22 -3.42 -9.51 5.49
CA LYS A 22 -3.90 -8.19 5.90
C LYS A 22 -4.76 -7.48 4.87
N MET A 23 -4.54 -7.73 3.59
CA MET A 23 -5.41 -7.25 2.53
C MET A 23 -6.81 -7.85 2.64
N LEU A 24 -6.90 -9.17 2.86
CA LEU A 24 -8.18 -9.86 3.06
C LEU A 24 -8.89 -9.33 4.32
N ASP A 25 -8.19 -9.27 5.47
CA ASP A 25 -8.74 -8.82 6.74
C ASP A 25 -9.31 -7.38 6.70
N ARG A 26 -8.74 -6.53 5.83
CA ARG A 26 -8.95 -5.07 5.82
C ARG A 26 -9.69 -4.57 4.58
N GLY A 27 -9.97 -5.45 3.61
CA GLY A 27 -10.75 -5.12 2.42
C GLY A 27 -9.96 -4.35 1.34
N ALA A 28 -8.67 -4.66 1.18
CA ALA A 28 -7.86 -4.14 0.08
C ALA A 28 -7.68 -5.19 -1.02
N THR A 29 -7.74 -4.76 -2.29
CA THR A 29 -7.43 -5.62 -3.44
C THR A 29 -5.99 -5.43 -3.91
N GLU A 30 -5.46 -6.39 -4.68
CA GLU A 30 -4.13 -6.21 -5.29
C GLU A 30 -4.07 -5.01 -6.23
N SER A 31 -5.15 -4.72 -6.96
CA SER A 31 -5.20 -3.59 -7.89
C SER A 31 -5.14 -2.26 -7.15
N GLU A 32 -5.84 -2.13 -6.02
CA GLU A 32 -5.77 -0.93 -5.17
C GLU A 32 -4.38 -0.73 -4.58
N VAL A 33 -3.75 -1.80 -4.07
CA VAL A 33 -2.39 -1.73 -3.53
C VAL A 33 -1.38 -1.34 -4.61
N LYS A 34 -1.44 -1.97 -5.79
CA LYS A 34 -0.56 -1.62 -6.92
C LYS A 34 -0.79 -0.18 -7.35
N ALA A 35 -2.04 0.27 -7.46
CA ALA A 35 -2.36 1.65 -7.81
C ALA A 35 -1.85 2.65 -6.77
N ALA A 36 -1.93 2.33 -5.48
CA ALA A 36 -1.38 3.17 -4.41
C ALA A 36 0.14 3.30 -4.52
N ILE A 37 0.86 2.20 -4.80
CA ILE A 37 2.33 2.21 -4.97
C ILE A 37 2.73 3.00 -6.21
N ARG A 38 2.02 2.84 -7.32
CA ARG A 38 2.41 3.44 -8.62
C ARG A 38 2.09 4.93 -8.73
N THR A 39 1.04 5.41 -8.06
CA THR A 39 0.59 6.80 -8.21
C THR A 39 0.56 7.58 -6.90
N GLY A 40 0.74 6.93 -5.76
CA GLY A 40 0.82 7.60 -4.46
C GLY A 40 2.20 8.21 -4.24
N SER A 41 2.26 9.24 -3.40
CA SER A 41 3.54 9.79 -2.95
C SER A 41 4.19 8.86 -1.93
N PRO A 42 5.48 8.48 -2.09
CA PRO A 42 6.21 7.72 -1.09
C PRO A 42 6.52 8.57 0.13
N GLU A 43 6.27 8.03 1.32
CA GLU A 43 6.63 8.59 2.61
C GLU A 43 7.56 7.62 3.37
N PRO A 44 8.59 8.08 4.09
CA PRO A 44 9.41 7.22 4.92
C PRO A 44 8.60 6.47 5.99
N ALA A 45 8.87 5.18 6.13
CA ALA A 45 8.31 4.31 7.16
C ALA A 45 9.42 3.62 7.97
N ARG A 46 9.04 2.95 9.07
CA ARG A 46 9.98 2.25 9.96
C ARG A 46 10.83 1.23 9.20
N LYS A 47 12.09 1.07 9.65
CA LYS A 47 13.07 0.11 9.11
C LYS A 47 13.42 0.35 7.63
N GLY A 48 13.53 1.62 7.21
CA GLY A 48 13.93 1.99 5.85
C GLY A 48 12.90 1.60 4.78
N ARG A 49 11.64 1.42 5.16
CA ARG A 49 10.55 1.11 4.25
C ARG A 49 9.90 2.39 3.75
N LEU A 50 9.05 2.26 2.76
CA LEU A 50 8.22 3.34 2.24
C LEU A 50 6.75 3.02 2.46
N MET A 51 5.98 4.06 2.75
CA MET A 51 4.54 4.06 2.81
C MET A 51 4.01 4.78 1.58
N PHE A 52 2.98 4.24 0.94
CA PHE A 52 2.22 4.94 -0.08
C PHE A 52 0.79 5.11 0.39
N ARG A 53 0.10 6.16 -0.04
CA ARG A 53 -1.29 6.42 0.34
C ARG A 53 -2.11 6.79 -0.88
N LYS A 54 -3.28 6.18 -1.02
CA LYS A 54 -4.25 6.54 -2.05
C LYS A 54 -5.67 6.37 -1.56
N ASN A 55 -6.49 7.40 -1.82
CA ASN A 55 -7.92 7.37 -1.60
C ASN A 55 -8.62 6.79 -2.84
N PHE A 56 -9.63 5.97 -2.60
CA PHE A 56 -10.51 5.37 -3.58
C PHE A 56 -11.94 5.74 -3.22
N THR A 57 -12.75 6.05 -4.24
CA THR A 57 -14.20 6.06 -4.09
C THR A 57 -14.63 4.64 -3.71
N PHE A 58 -15.32 4.51 -2.57
CA PHE A 58 -15.76 3.23 -2.05
C PHE A 58 -17.27 3.10 -2.08
N ASN A 59 -18.01 4.12 -1.61
CA ASN A 59 -19.47 4.17 -1.57
C ASN A 59 -20.11 2.82 -1.20
N GLY A 60 -19.62 2.24 -0.11
CA GLY A 60 -19.87 0.85 0.23
C GLY A 60 -19.94 0.62 1.73
N HIS A 61 -20.31 -0.59 2.12
CA HIS A 61 -20.37 -0.98 3.52
C HIS A 61 -19.09 -1.72 3.92
N TRP A 62 -18.55 -1.37 5.08
CA TRP A 62 -17.50 -2.12 5.74
C TRP A 62 -17.88 -2.37 7.19
N ARG A 63 -17.92 -3.65 7.60
CA ARG A 63 -18.30 -4.08 8.96
C ARG A 63 -19.59 -3.42 9.48
N GLY A 64 -20.61 -3.35 8.63
CA GLY A 64 -21.93 -2.82 8.98
C GLY A 64 -22.10 -1.30 8.93
N LYS A 65 -21.07 -0.54 8.52
CA LYS A 65 -21.16 0.93 8.35
C LYS A 65 -20.87 1.34 6.91
N HIS A 66 -21.62 2.31 6.39
CA HIS A 66 -21.38 2.92 5.09
C HIS A 66 -20.22 3.91 5.14
N TYR A 67 -19.37 3.90 4.12
CA TYR A 67 -18.25 4.80 3.94
C TYR A 67 -18.17 5.27 2.49
N ALA A 68 -17.90 6.56 2.29
CA ALA A 68 -17.77 7.13 0.95
C ALA A 68 -16.37 6.86 0.39
N VAL A 69 -15.34 6.89 1.26
CA VAL A 69 -13.94 6.78 0.85
C VAL A 69 -13.26 5.62 1.56
N LYS A 70 -12.45 4.88 0.80
CA LYS A 70 -11.49 3.91 1.31
C LYS A 70 -10.08 4.37 0.97
N GLN A 71 -9.20 4.43 1.96
CA GLN A 71 -7.80 4.76 1.78
C GLN A 71 -6.94 3.51 1.97
N VAL A 72 -6.16 3.16 0.96
CA VAL A 72 -5.25 2.02 1.00
C VAL A 72 -3.82 2.51 1.16
N VAL A 73 -3.12 1.91 2.13
CA VAL A 73 -1.81 2.37 2.60
C VAL A 73 -0.83 1.20 2.69
N PRO A 74 -0.22 0.78 1.57
CA PRO A 74 0.79 -0.27 1.58
C PRO A 74 2.11 0.25 2.16
N VAL A 75 2.76 -0.62 2.94
CA VAL A 75 4.14 -0.45 3.40
C VAL A 75 5.04 -1.40 2.61
N VAL A 76 6.04 -0.84 1.95
CA VAL A 76 6.85 -1.48 0.93
C VAL A 76 8.33 -1.46 1.32
N ALA A 77 9.00 -2.59 1.18
CA ALA A 77 10.46 -2.67 1.15
C ALA A 77 10.93 -2.65 -0.30
N GLU A 78 11.87 -1.77 -0.63
CA GLU A 78 12.53 -1.80 -1.93
C GLU A 78 13.70 -2.78 -1.89
N GLU A 79 13.64 -3.80 -2.74
CA GLU A 79 14.73 -4.74 -3.00
C GLU A 79 15.37 -4.45 -4.36
N PRO A 80 16.54 -5.03 -4.70
CA PRO A 80 17.25 -4.73 -5.95
C PRO A 80 16.40 -4.89 -7.21
N ASN A 81 15.55 -5.92 -7.27
CA ASN A 81 14.76 -6.29 -8.45
C ASN A 81 13.24 -6.24 -8.26
N ARG A 82 12.75 -5.89 -7.07
CA ARG A 82 11.30 -5.92 -6.75
C ARG A 82 10.92 -4.95 -5.64
N LEU A 83 9.63 -4.68 -5.56
CA LEU A 83 8.96 -3.98 -4.46
C LEU A 83 8.18 -5.01 -3.66
N VAL A 84 8.57 -5.24 -2.40
CA VAL A 84 7.91 -6.21 -1.53
C VAL A 84 6.93 -5.50 -0.63
N VAL A 85 5.63 -5.78 -0.80
CA VAL A 85 4.59 -5.33 0.12
C VAL A 85 4.67 -6.14 1.40
N VAL A 86 5.01 -5.45 2.50
CA VAL A 86 5.20 -6.07 3.82
C VAL A 86 3.88 -6.10 4.59
N THR A 87 3.09 -5.02 4.53
CA THR A 87 1.75 -4.96 5.14
C THR A 87 0.92 -3.87 4.44
N VAL A 88 -0.39 -3.87 4.66
CA VAL A 88 -1.32 -2.91 4.05
C VAL A 88 -2.30 -2.41 5.10
N PHE A 89 -2.31 -1.12 5.41
CA PHE A 89 -3.38 -0.52 6.21
C PHE A 89 -4.52 -0.06 5.31
N VAL A 90 -5.74 -0.09 5.83
CA VAL A 90 -6.94 0.41 5.16
C VAL A 90 -7.72 1.25 6.14
N TYR A 91 -8.08 2.46 5.73
CA TYR A 91 -8.92 3.37 6.50
C TYR A 91 -10.19 3.65 5.71
N TYR A 92 -11.31 3.76 6.42
CA TYR A 92 -12.61 4.05 5.84
C TYR A 92 -13.14 5.35 6.45
N PHE A 93 -13.61 6.27 5.61
CA PHE A 93 -14.09 7.60 5.97
C PHE A 93 -15.52 7.84 5.48
#